data_AF-A0A4R5K810-F1
#
_entry.id   AF-A0A4R5K810-F1
#
_cell.length_a   1.000
_cell.length_b   1.000
_cell.length_c   1.000
_cell.angle_alpha   90.00
_cell.angle_beta   90.00
_cell.angle_gamma   90.00
#
_symmetry.space_group_name_H-M   'P 1'
#
loop_
_entity.id
_entity.type
_entity.pdbx_description
1 polymer ?
#
loop_
_entity_poly.entity_id
_entity_poly.type
_entity_poly.pdbx_seq_one_letter_code
_entity_poly.pdbx_strand_id
1 'polypeptide(L)'
;MEHEFANKQPQSLKRKHQSRTFTSFVDRNISYILVLPVLLCITVVILYPSIRTILMSFYRVELLKPEQPFIGLDNYINIIKDPGLLKIIYNTIFFSVASLLLATIVALYSAQLLNKPYWGRGLYRTLLLIPWVTPPVVMGAVWKVLYSENFSPLNGLLMSMGLRDTPFSFLGNTEWGFGPFNIPMLCLIVVNVWHMFPFMMVMFLAAMQSVSKDYYEAATVDGLGKIGQFYKITLPLILPVLEITLLLEFIWQFNNFNSSYLLTQGGPLDMTNVLAVKVFQEAFINFKYSTASTISVLMFLVVLVPSIFYIKKRVQNEFKQ
;
A
#
# COMPACT_ATOMS: atom_id res chain seq x y z
N MET A 1 -25.69 -35.62 -80.64
CA MET A 1 -26.22 -36.78 -79.90
C MET A 1 -25.87 -36.54 -78.44
N GLU A 2 -26.51 -35.62 -77.72
CA GLU A 2 -27.95 -35.49 -77.47
C GLU A 2 -28.53 -36.75 -76.79
N HIS A 3 -29.09 -36.53 -75.59
CA HIS A 3 -29.84 -37.45 -74.71
C HIS A 3 -28.98 -38.55 -74.03
N GLU A 4 -29.06 -38.83 -72.72
CA GLU A 4 -30.26 -38.97 -71.91
C GLU A 4 -29.92 -38.96 -70.40
N PHE A 5 -30.90 -38.52 -69.60
CA PHE A 5 -30.85 -38.28 -68.17
C PHE A 5 -30.77 -39.56 -67.34
N ALA A 6 -29.94 -39.56 -66.28
CA ALA A 6 -30.14 -40.45 -65.13
C ALA A 6 -29.79 -39.73 -63.81
N ASN A 7 -30.70 -38.86 -63.43
CA ASN A 7 -31.27 -38.71 -62.08
C ASN A 7 -30.52 -39.41 -60.92
N LYS A 8 -29.76 -38.65 -60.13
CA LYS A 8 -29.56 -38.88 -58.69
C LYS A 8 -29.47 -37.53 -57.97
N GLN A 9 -30.61 -37.05 -57.49
CA GLN A 9 -30.66 -35.98 -56.49
C GLN A 9 -29.84 -36.38 -55.24
N PRO A 10 -29.23 -35.41 -54.55
CA PRO A 10 -28.33 -35.69 -53.43
C PRO A 10 -29.10 -36.29 -52.26
N GLN A 11 -28.63 -37.43 -51.75
CA GLN A 11 -29.11 -37.99 -50.50
C GLN A 11 -28.98 -36.93 -49.41
N SER A 12 -30.13 -36.49 -48.91
CA SER A 12 -30.25 -35.56 -47.80
C SER A 12 -29.51 -36.11 -46.59
N LEU A 13 -28.35 -35.52 -46.26
CA LEU A 13 -27.70 -35.69 -44.97
C LEU A 13 -28.63 -35.07 -43.91
N LYS A 14 -29.51 -35.90 -43.34
CA LYS A 14 -30.25 -35.59 -42.11
C LYS A 14 -29.22 -35.33 -41.00
N ARG A 15 -28.81 -34.08 -40.83
CA ARG A 15 -28.05 -33.60 -39.67
C ARG A 15 -28.91 -33.87 -38.43
N LYS A 16 -28.55 -34.91 -37.67
CA LYS A 16 -29.11 -35.21 -36.34
C LYS A 16 -29.08 -33.94 -35.48
N HIS A 17 -30.25 -33.36 -35.26
CA HIS A 17 -30.52 -32.35 -34.24
C HIS A 17 -30.58 -33.05 -32.88
N GLN A 18 -29.43 -33.47 -32.34
CA GLN A 18 -29.36 -34.06 -31.01
C GLN A 18 -28.24 -33.38 -30.19
N SER A 19 -28.64 -32.90 -29.00
CA SER A 19 -27.88 -32.19 -27.94
C SER A 19 -27.48 -30.72 -28.16
N ARG A 20 -28.43 -29.84 -28.50
CA ARG A 20 -28.21 -28.37 -28.53
C ARG A 20 -28.56 -27.63 -27.23
N THR A 21 -29.15 -28.27 -26.22
CA THR A 21 -29.67 -27.57 -25.04
C THR A 21 -28.58 -27.23 -24.02
N PHE A 22 -27.69 -28.16 -23.67
CA PHE A 22 -26.62 -27.91 -22.70
C PHE A 22 -25.60 -26.89 -23.22
N THR A 23 -25.20 -27.02 -24.49
CA THR A 23 -24.34 -26.04 -25.17
C THR A 23 -25.01 -24.68 -25.28
N SER A 24 -26.31 -24.58 -25.60
CA SER A 24 -26.99 -23.27 -25.66
C SER A 24 -27.07 -22.53 -24.31
N PHE A 25 -27.20 -23.24 -23.19
CA PHE A 25 -27.23 -22.63 -21.86
C PHE A 25 -25.84 -22.15 -21.44
N VAL A 26 -24.82 -22.98 -21.69
CA VAL A 26 -23.42 -22.64 -21.43
C VAL A 26 -23.00 -21.48 -22.32
N ASP A 27 -23.28 -21.51 -23.63
CA ASP A 27 -22.96 -20.44 -24.58
C ASP A 27 -23.66 -19.12 -24.22
N ARG A 28 -24.92 -19.17 -23.76
CA ARG A 28 -25.68 -17.99 -23.34
C ARG A 28 -25.19 -17.40 -22.03
N ASN A 29 -24.64 -18.21 -21.13
CA ASN A 29 -24.22 -17.80 -19.79
C ASN A 29 -22.71 -17.92 -19.57
N ILE A 30 -21.91 -18.09 -20.62
CA ILE A 30 -20.48 -18.39 -20.54
C ILE A 30 -19.75 -17.31 -19.75
N SER A 31 -20.13 -16.03 -19.94
CA SER A 31 -19.57 -14.89 -19.20
C SER A 31 -19.80 -15.02 -17.69
N TYR A 32 -20.98 -15.46 -17.24
CA TYR A 32 -21.27 -15.65 -15.83
C TYR A 32 -20.54 -16.86 -15.25
N ILE A 33 -20.52 -17.98 -16.00
CA ILE A 33 -19.85 -19.22 -15.57
C ILE A 33 -18.33 -18.99 -15.43
N LEU A 34 -17.71 -18.19 -16.31
CA LEU A 34 -16.30 -17.86 -16.24
C LEU A 34 -15.96 -16.92 -15.07
N VAL A 35 -16.89 -16.03 -14.69
CA VAL A 35 -16.71 -15.09 -13.57
C VAL A 35 -17.04 -15.72 -12.22
N LEU A 36 -17.91 -16.74 -12.18
CA LEU A 36 -18.41 -17.35 -10.96
C LEU A 36 -17.31 -17.89 -10.02
N PRO A 37 -16.26 -18.62 -10.49
CA PRO A 37 -15.20 -19.09 -9.59
C PRO A 37 -14.45 -17.95 -8.90
N VAL A 38 -14.21 -16.84 -9.63
CA VAL A 38 -13.55 -15.66 -9.08
C VAL A 38 -14.43 -14.99 -8.03
N LEU A 39 -15.72 -14.79 -8.32
CA LEU A 39 -16.67 -14.23 -7.36
C LEU A 39 -16.78 -15.11 -6.11
N LEU A 40 -16.87 -16.43 -6.27
CA LEU A 40 -16.96 -17.37 -5.16
C LEU A 40 -15.69 -17.29 -4.29
N CYS A 41 -14.51 -17.28 -4.90
CA CYS A 41 -13.25 -17.08 -4.18
C CYS A 41 -13.24 -15.74 -3.42
N ILE A 42 -13.64 -14.63 -4.05
CA ILE A 42 -13.72 -13.31 -3.39
C ILE A 42 -14.70 -13.37 -2.21
N THR A 43 -15.88 -13.97 -2.39
CA THR A 43 -16.89 -14.03 -1.34
C THR A 43 -16.41 -14.86 -0.15
N VAL A 44 -15.82 -16.04 -0.39
CA VAL A 44 -15.42 -16.96 0.68
C VAL A 44 -14.13 -16.50 1.37
N VAL A 45 -13.16 -16.00 0.62
CA VAL A 45 -11.82 -15.69 1.14
C VAL A 45 -11.70 -14.25 1.64
N ILE A 46 -12.46 -13.30 1.07
CA ILE A 46 -12.39 -11.89 1.44
C ILE A 46 -13.66 -11.46 2.18
N LEU A 47 -14.83 -11.55 1.55
CA LEU A 47 -16.05 -10.97 2.12
C LEU A 47 -16.50 -11.66 3.40
N TYR A 48 -16.50 -12.99 3.44
CA TYR A 48 -16.90 -13.76 4.62
C TYR A 48 -16.07 -13.41 5.87
N PRO A 49 -14.72 -13.48 5.86
CA PRO A 49 -13.93 -13.11 7.04
C PRO A 49 -14.05 -11.62 7.36
N SER A 50 -14.13 -10.71 6.37
CA SER A 50 -14.35 -9.28 6.64
C SER A 50 -15.67 -9.01 7.36
N ILE A 51 -16.76 -9.64 6.91
CA ILE A 51 -18.07 -9.54 7.58
C ILE A 51 -17.99 -10.12 8.99
N ARG A 52 -17.33 -11.27 9.18
CA ARG A 52 -17.11 -11.85 10.51
C ARG A 52 -16.33 -10.92 11.42
N THR A 53 -15.27 -10.26 10.94
CA THR A 53 -14.51 -9.26 11.70
C THR A 53 -15.39 -8.06 12.08
N ILE A 54 -16.19 -7.55 11.15
CA ILE A 54 -17.15 -6.47 11.46
C ILE A 54 -18.16 -6.92 12.50
N LEU A 55 -18.67 -8.15 12.43
CA LEU A 55 -19.58 -8.66 13.46
C LEU A 55 -18.88 -8.77 14.81
N MET A 56 -17.69 -9.37 14.86
CA MET A 56 -16.93 -9.56 16.11
C MET A 56 -16.61 -8.24 16.84
N SER A 57 -16.53 -7.10 16.13
CA SER A 57 -16.32 -5.80 16.79
C SER A 57 -17.52 -5.34 17.64
N PHE A 58 -18.72 -5.91 17.45
CA PHE A 58 -19.90 -5.60 18.28
C PHE A 58 -20.16 -6.61 19.40
N TYR A 59 -19.36 -7.67 19.48
CA TYR A 59 -19.48 -8.72 20.50
C TYR A 59 -18.27 -8.69 21.43
N ARG A 60 -18.36 -9.36 22.59
CA ARG A 60 -17.22 -9.67 23.45
C ARG A 60 -16.75 -11.10 23.16
N VAL A 61 -15.69 -11.23 22.39
CA VAL A 61 -15.13 -12.46 21.85
C VAL A 61 -13.68 -12.53 22.35
N GLU A 62 -13.47 -13.38 23.34
CA GLU A 62 -12.17 -13.71 23.90
C GLU A 62 -11.99 -15.22 23.81
N LEU A 63 -10.83 -15.72 23.41
CA LEU A 63 -10.63 -17.17 23.21
C LEU A 63 -10.92 -17.99 24.46
N LEU A 64 -10.58 -17.43 25.63
CA LEU A 64 -10.67 -18.10 26.92
C LEU A 64 -12.07 -18.04 27.55
N LYS A 65 -13.03 -17.33 26.94
CA LYS A 65 -14.38 -17.17 27.46
C LYS A 65 -15.40 -17.78 26.51
N PRO A 66 -16.26 -18.70 26.98
CA PRO A 66 -17.26 -19.34 26.14
C PRO A 66 -18.41 -18.37 25.78
N GLU A 67 -18.73 -17.44 26.67
CA GLU A 67 -19.79 -16.46 26.43
C GLU A 67 -19.32 -15.38 25.46
N GLN A 68 -20.15 -15.13 24.44
CA GLN A 68 -19.93 -14.07 23.46
C GLN A 68 -21.12 -13.11 23.45
N PRO A 69 -21.32 -12.30 24.50
CA PRO A 69 -22.44 -11.37 24.55
C PRO A 69 -22.28 -10.27 23.50
N PHE A 70 -23.40 -9.83 22.93
CA PHE A 70 -23.46 -8.61 22.14
C PHE A 70 -23.32 -7.41 23.07
N ILE A 71 -22.33 -6.54 22.79
CA ILE A 71 -21.99 -5.37 23.60
C ILE A 71 -22.12 -4.06 22.81
N GLY A 72 -22.73 -4.11 21.61
CA GLY A 72 -22.96 -2.93 20.78
C GLY A 72 -21.66 -2.19 20.47
N LEU A 73 -21.60 -0.90 20.83
CA LEU A 73 -20.46 -0.02 20.53
C LEU A 73 -19.43 0.08 21.65
N ASP A 74 -19.55 -0.70 22.73
CA ASP A 74 -18.69 -0.59 23.90
C ASP A 74 -17.20 -0.75 23.57
N ASN A 75 -16.84 -1.64 22.64
CA ASN A 75 -15.46 -1.80 22.20
C ASN A 75 -14.90 -0.49 21.62
N TYR A 76 -15.69 0.23 20.82
CA TYR A 76 -15.27 1.49 20.21
C TYR A 76 -15.07 2.59 21.26
N ILE A 77 -15.99 2.66 22.23
CA ILE A 77 -15.89 3.61 23.35
C ILE A 77 -14.63 3.33 24.17
N ASN A 78 -14.33 2.05 24.43
CA ASN A 78 -13.14 1.66 25.18
C ASN A 78 -11.85 2.04 24.46
N ILE A 79 -11.78 1.90 23.13
CA ILE A 79 -10.61 2.33 22.34
C ILE A 79 -10.38 3.84 22.47
N ILE A 80 -11.45 4.65 22.37
CA ILE A 80 -11.33 6.11 22.44
C ILE A 80 -10.95 6.58 23.85
N LYS A 81 -11.33 5.83 24.88
CA LYS A 81 -10.99 6.15 26.28
C LYS A 81 -9.61 5.64 26.71
N ASP A 82 -8.99 4.73 25.95
CA ASP A 82 -7.69 4.15 26.27
C ASP A 82 -6.56 5.05 25.73
N PRO A 83 -5.80 5.75 26.61
CA PRO A 83 -4.72 6.64 26.18
C PRO A 83 -3.59 5.90 25.44
N GLY A 84 -3.36 4.63 25.76
CA GLY A 84 -2.36 3.79 25.11
C GLY A 84 -2.76 3.48 23.66
N LEU A 85 -4.03 3.14 23.43
CA LEU A 85 -4.53 2.94 22.06
C LEU A 85 -4.58 4.24 21.26
N LEU A 86 -4.96 5.36 21.87
CA LEU A 86 -4.89 6.67 21.21
C LEU A 86 -3.46 7.00 20.78
N LYS A 87 -2.45 6.73 21.61
CA LYS A 87 -1.04 6.87 21.25
C LYS A 87 -0.69 6.04 20.01
N ILE A 88 -1.12 4.78 19.94
CA ILE A 88 -0.89 3.90 18.79
C ILE A 88 -1.59 4.41 17.52
N ILE A 89 -2.80 4.97 17.65
CA ILE A 89 -3.51 5.61 16.54
C ILE A 89 -2.68 6.79 16.01
N TYR A 90 -2.21 7.68 16.90
CA TYR A 90 -1.37 8.82 16.50
C TYR A 90 -0.06 8.36 15.86
N ASN A 91 0.61 7.36 16.42
CA ASN A 91 1.81 6.77 15.84
C ASN A 91 1.56 6.25 14.42
N THR A 92 0.44 5.57 14.20
CA THR A 92 0.09 5.00 12.89
C THR A 92 -0.16 6.08 11.86
N ILE A 93 -0.95 7.11 12.21
CA ILE A 93 -1.22 8.24 11.34
C ILE A 93 0.09 8.99 11.03
N PHE A 94 0.87 9.31 12.06
CA PHE A 94 2.14 10.01 11.92
C PHE A 94 3.13 9.23 11.05
N PHE A 95 3.37 7.96 11.37
CA PHE A 95 4.25 7.08 10.61
C PHE A 95 3.83 7.01 9.14
N SER A 96 2.54 6.73 8.87
CA SER A 96 2.03 6.55 7.50
C SER A 96 2.14 7.85 6.69
N VAL A 97 1.70 8.97 7.25
CA VAL A 97 1.70 10.28 6.56
C VAL A 97 3.12 10.81 6.40
N ALA A 98 3.96 10.76 7.44
CA ALA A 98 5.33 11.23 7.37
C ALA A 98 6.17 10.40 6.39
N SER A 99 6.07 9.06 6.45
CA SER A 99 6.75 8.21 5.47
C SER A 99 6.26 8.48 4.05
N LEU A 100 4.95 8.62 3.83
CA LEU A 100 4.39 8.89 2.51
C LEU A 100 4.90 10.23 1.95
N LEU A 101 4.83 11.31 2.73
CA LEU A 101 5.27 12.63 2.30
C LEU A 101 6.77 12.65 1.98
N LEU A 102 7.61 12.10 2.86
CA LEU A 102 9.05 12.06 2.65
C LEU A 102 9.43 11.21 1.44
N ALA A 103 8.84 10.03 1.31
CA ALA A 103 9.10 9.17 0.14
C ALA A 103 8.60 9.82 -1.16
N THR A 104 7.49 10.56 -1.14
CA THR A 104 7.02 11.31 -2.31
C THR A 104 8.05 12.34 -2.75
N ILE A 105 8.62 13.10 -1.80
CA ILE A 105 9.63 14.11 -2.08
C ILE A 105 10.88 13.45 -2.68
N VAL A 106 11.38 12.39 -2.04
CA VAL A 106 12.55 11.64 -2.52
C VAL A 106 12.28 11.04 -3.90
N ALA A 107 11.12 10.42 -4.09
CA ALA A 107 10.72 9.81 -5.35
C ALA A 107 10.57 10.83 -6.49
N LEU A 108 9.94 11.98 -6.25
CA LEU A 108 9.82 13.06 -7.24
C LEU A 108 11.19 13.61 -7.61
N TYR A 109 12.06 13.82 -6.63
CA TYR A 109 13.41 14.30 -6.86
C TYR A 109 14.24 13.29 -7.69
N SER A 110 14.25 12.02 -7.28
CA SER A 110 14.94 10.95 -8.02
C SER A 110 14.36 10.74 -9.42
N ALA A 111 13.04 10.79 -9.59
CA ALA A 111 12.39 10.70 -10.90
C ALA A 111 12.79 11.86 -11.81
N GLN A 112 12.81 13.09 -11.30
CA GLN A 112 13.20 14.27 -12.07
C GLN A 112 14.67 14.21 -12.51
N LEU A 113 15.58 13.75 -11.65
CA LEU A 113 16.98 13.53 -12.00
C LEU A 113 17.12 12.45 -13.08
N LEU A 114 16.41 11.34 -12.91
CA LEU A 114 16.43 10.22 -13.84
C LEU A 114 15.68 10.53 -15.13
N ASN A 115 14.85 11.57 -15.23
CA ASN A 115 14.10 11.83 -16.45
C ASN A 115 15.01 12.21 -17.64
N LYS A 116 16.15 12.86 -17.36
CA LYS A 116 17.12 13.27 -18.39
C LYS A 116 17.94 12.08 -18.90
N PRO A 117 18.31 12.03 -20.19
CA PRO A 117 19.27 11.04 -20.67
C PRO A 117 20.69 11.41 -20.22
N TYR A 118 21.39 10.48 -19.56
CA TYR A 118 22.82 10.59 -19.24
C TYR A 118 23.46 9.22 -19.11
N TRP A 119 24.79 9.16 -19.30
CA TRP A 119 25.58 7.94 -19.16
C TRP A 119 25.45 7.38 -17.74
N GLY A 120 25.05 6.13 -17.59
CA GLY A 120 24.88 5.47 -16.29
C GLY A 120 23.47 5.55 -15.68
N ARG A 121 22.51 6.25 -16.31
CA ARG A 121 21.10 6.31 -15.86
C ARG A 121 20.49 4.94 -15.55
N GLY A 122 20.79 3.93 -16.37
CA GLY A 122 20.31 2.55 -16.16
C GLY A 122 20.83 1.96 -14.85
N LEU A 123 22.13 2.13 -14.56
CA LEU A 123 22.75 1.65 -13.33
C LEU A 123 22.15 2.34 -12.09
N TYR A 124 22.00 3.66 -12.12
CA TYR A 124 21.36 4.39 -11.02
C TYR A 124 19.92 3.92 -10.78
N ARG A 125 19.14 3.71 -11.85
CA ARG A 125 17.78 3.19 -11.74
C ARG A 125 17.76 1.80 -11.09
N THR A 126 18.66 0.91 -11.49
CA THR A 126 18.77 -0.44 -10.91
C THR A 126 19.16 -0.38 -9.44
N LEU A 127 20.18 0.41 -9.08
CA LEU A 127 20.64 0.54 -7.69
C LEU A 127 19.55 1.13 -6.78
N LEU A 128 18.84 2.14 -7.25
CA LEU A 128 17.75 2.76 -6.50
C LEU A 128 16.54 1.83 -6.33
N LEU A 129 16.37 0.81 -7.18
CA LEU A 129 15.28 -0.17 -7.09
C LEU A 129 15.53 -1.29 -6.10
N ILE A 130 16.79 -1.54 -5.70
CA ILE A 130 17.17 -2.60 -4.77
C ILE A 130 16.32 -2.59 -3.47
N PRO A 131 16.08 -1.45 -2.80
CA PRO A 131 15.33 -1.42 -1.56
C PRO A 131 13.92 -2.01 -1.70
N TRP A 132 13.20 -1.65 -2.77
CA TRP A 132 11.81 -2.09 -2.98
C TRP A 132 11.71 -3.60 -3.25
N VAL A 133 12.70 -4.16 -3.95
CA VAL A 133 12.75 -5.61 -4.24
C VAL A 133 13.20 -6.41 -3.01
N THR A 134 13.80 -5.75 -2.01
CA THR A 134 14.31 -6.41 -0.81
C THR A 134 13.15 -6.94 0.06
N PRO A 135 13.14 -8.24 0.43
CA PRO A 135 12.13 -8.77 1.32
C PRO A 135 12.12 -8.06 2.69
N PRO A 136 10.94 -7.76 3.28
CA PRO A 136 10.86 -7.00 4.53
C PRO A 136 11.65 -7.61 5.69
N VAL A 137 11.72 -8.94 5.78
CA VAL A 137 12.50 -9.65 6.83
C VAL A 137 14.00 -9.36 6.71
N VAL A 138 14.53 -9.34 5.49
CA VAL A 138 15.94 -9.02 5.21
C VAL A 138 16.21 -7.55 5.55
N MET A 139 15.32 -6.65 5.13
CA MET A 139 15.38 -5.24 5.50
C MET A 139 15.43 -5.08 7.03
N GLY A 140 14.52 -5.72 7.77
CA GLY A 140 14.49 -5.65 9.22
C GLY A 140 15.77 -6.14 9.89
N ALA A 141 16.34 -7.25 9.39
CA ALA A 141 17.60 -7.79 9.91
C ALA A 141 18.79 -6.84 9.69
N VAL A 142 18.94 -6.32 8.46
CA VAL A 142 20.04 -5.40 8.11
C VAL A 142 19.93 -4.11 8.92
N TRP A 143 18.75 -3.49 8.96
CA TRP A 143 18.55 -2.23 9.67
C TRP A 143 18.65 -2.37 11.19
N LYS A 144 18.28 -3.53 11.76
CA LYS A 144 18.56 -3.83 13.18
C LYS A 144 20.05 -3.81 13.49
N VAL A 145 20.90 -4.36 12.62
CA VAL A 145 22.36 -4.29 12.81
C VAL A 145 22.85 -2.86 12.67
N LEU A 146 22.42 -2.16 11.63
CA LEU A 146 22.78 -0.75 11.39
C LEU A 146 22.36 0.18 12.54
N TYR A 147 21.23 -0.09 13.19
CA TYR A 147 20.75 0.69 14.34
C TYR A 147 21.07 0.08 15.70
N SER A 148 21.85 -1.01 15.74
CA SER A 148 22.24 -1.63 17.01
C SER A 148 23.14 -0.69 17.81
N GLU A 149 23.10 -0.78 19.13
CA GLU A 149 23.97 0.05 19.96
C GLU A 149 25.44 -0.40 19.87
N ASN A 150 25.67 -1.71 20.03
CA ASN A 150 27.01 -2.27 20.21
C ASN A 150 27.76 -2.61 18.92
N PHE A 151 27.07 -2.95 17.83
CA PHE A 151 27.68 -3.45 16.60
C PHE A 151 27.29 -2.64 15.36
N SER A 152 26.91 -1.37 15.55
CA SER A 152 26.44 -0.52 14.46
C SER A 152 27.60 0.12 13.70
N PRO A 153 27.69 -0.11 12.38
CA PRO A 153 28.56 0.68 11.52
C PRO A 153 28.22 2.17 11.55
N LEU A 154 26.95 2.54 11.77
CA LEU A 154 26.54 3.94 11.90
C LEU A 154 27.13 4.57 13.17
N ASN A 155 27.09 3.89 14.31
CA ASN A 155 27.76 4.35 15.52
C ASN A 155 29.27 4.44 15.31
N GLY A 156 29.89 3.46 14.66
CA GLY A 156 31.32 3.51 14.30
C GLY A 156 31.66 4.75 13.45
N LEU A 157 30.83 5.08 12.46
CA LEU A 157 31.02 6.29 11.65
C LEU A 157 30.86 7.56 12.48
N LEU A 158 29.79 7.68 13.28
CA LEU A 158 29.54 8.85 14.13
C LEU A 158 30.69 9.10 15.11
N MET A 159 31.22 8.05 15.72
CA MET A 159 32.34 8.13 16.64
C MET A 159 33.65 8.48 15.91
N SER A 160 33.90 7.87 14.75
CA SER A 160 35.11 8.18 13.96
C SER A 160 35.15 9.61 13.43
N MET A 161 33.99 10.22 13.18
CA MET A 161 33.85 11.62 12.78
C MET A 161 33.91 12.60 13.97
N GLY A 162 34.04 12.10 15.20
CA GLY A 162 34.02 12.93 16.42
C GLY A 162 32.65 13.55 16.72
N LEU A 163 31.57 13.03 16.13
CA LEU A 163 30.20 13.54 16.37
C LEU A 163 29.61 13.01 17.69
N ARG A 164 30.15 11.92 18.23
CA ARG A 164 29.74 11.28 19.49
C ARG A 164 30.94 10.58 20.14
N ASP A 165 31.01 10.65 21.47
CA ASP A 165 32.00 9.91 22.27
C ASP A 165 31.51 8.51 22.68
N THR A 166 30.18 8.30 22.70
CA THR A 166 29.55 7.04 23.10
C THR A 166 28.56 6.53 22.04
N PRO A 167 28.35 5.20 21.95
CA PRO A 167 27.36 4.64 21.05
C PRO A 167 25.96 5.18 21.31
N PHE A 168 25.21 5.43 20.24
CA PHE A 168 23.84 5.93 20.32
C PHE A 168 22.82 4.79 20.15
N SER A 169 21.86 4.72 21.07
CA SER A 169 20.79 3.70 21.04
C SER A 169 19.64 4.14 20.14
N PHE A 170 19.77 3.96 18.82
CA PHE A 170 18.77 4.43 17.84
C PHE A 170 17.34 3.91 18.10
N LEU A 171 17.20 2.60 18.32
CA LEU A 171 15.89 1.97 18.53
C LEU A 171 15.46 1.95 20.00
N GLY A 172 16.41 2.12 20.93
CA GLY A 172 16.18 2.05 22.38
C GLY A 172 16.01 3.41 23.05
N ASN A 173 16.36 4.53 22.40
CA ASN A 173 16.31 5.84 23.04
C ASN A 173 14.88 6.28 23.33
N THR A 174 14.57 6.42 24.62
CA THR A 174 13.30 6.97 25.13
C THR A 174 13.43 8.41 25.63
N GLU A 175 14.64 8.96 25.68
CA GLU A 175 14.96 10.23 26.34
C GLU A 175 14.53 11.44 25.52
N TRP A 176 14.56 11.32 24.18
CA TRP A 176 14.21 12.42 23.30
C TRP A 176 12.99 12.09 22.44
N GLY A 177 11.98 12.94 22.59
CA GLY A 177 10.84 12.96 21.71
C GLY A 177 9.67 13.77 22.28
N PHE A 178 8.77 14.18 21.39
CA PHE A 178 7.50 14.80 21.73
C PHE A 178 6.37 14.05 21.02
N GLY A 179 5.60 13.27 21.77
CA GLY A 179 4.54 12.43 21.23
C GLY A 179 5.09 11.38 20.23
N PRO A 180 4.54 11.30 18.99
CA PRO A 180 5.02 10.36 17.98
C PRO A 180 6.38 10.76 17.37
N PHE A 181 6.83 12.00 17.61
CA PHE A 181 8.14 12.47 17.16
C PHE A 181 9.22 12.05 18.15
N ASN A 182 9.69 10.81 18.03
CA ASN A 182 10.75 10.23 18.85
C ASN A 182 11.79 9.52 17.96
N ILE A 183 13.01 9.33 18.46
CA ILE A 183 14.11 8.76 17.66
C ILE A 183 13.75 7.38 17.08
N PRO A 184 13.20 6.42 17.86
CA PRO A 184 12.85 5.11 17.32
C PRO A 184 11.84 5.22 16.15
N MET A 185 10.82 6.07 16.27
CA MET A 185 9.84 6.28 15.20
C MET A 185 10.48 6.91 13.96
N LEU A 186 11.39 7.87 14.12
CA LEU A 186 12.11 8.47 13.00
C LEU A 186 13.00 7.44 12.28
N CYS A 187 13.67 6.57 13.02
CA CYS A 187 14.42 5.45 12.44
C CYS A 187 13.51 4.54 11.61
N LEU A 188 12.32 4.18 12.12
CA LEU A 188 11.33 3.43 11.35
C LEU A 188 10.90 4.15 10.07
N ILE A 189 10.65 5.46 10.15
CA ILE A 189 10.27 6.28 8.98
C ILE A 189 11.38 6.27 7.93
N VAL A 190 12.64 6.41 8.33
CA VAL A 190 13.79 6.37 7.40
C VAL A 190 13.87 5.04 6.67
N VAL A 191 13.75 3.92 7.38
CA VAL A 191 13.75 2.58 6.79
C VAL A 191 12.59 2.40 5.84
N ASN A 192 11.40 2.85 6.24
CA ASN A 192 10.19 2.73 5.44
C ASN A 192 10.26 3.58 4.17
N VAL A 193 10.76 4.82 4.27
CA VAL A 193 10.99 5.71 3.13
C VAL A 193 11.98 5.07 2.16
N TRP A 194 13.10 4.55 2.67
CA TRP A 194 14.12 3.85 1.88
C TRP A 194 13.53 2.67 1.10
N HIS A 195 12.64 1.88 1.71
CA HIS A 195 11.97 0.74 1.08
C HIS A 195 10.92 1.15 0.03
N MET A 196 10.11 2.17 0.33
CA MET A 196 8.93 2.55 -0.45
C MET A 196 9.23 3.48 -1.63
N PHE A 197 10.13 4.46 -1.48
CA PHE A 197 10.37 5.48 -2.51
C PHE A 197 10.71 4.93 -3.91
N PRO A 198 11.37 3.78 -4.10
CA PRO A 198 11.76 3.33 -5.44
C PRO A 198 10.58 3.00 -6.34
N PHE A 199 9.51 2.43 -5.79
CA PHE A 199 8.28 2.17 -6.54
C PHE A 199 7.65 3.47 -7.01
N MET A 200 7.46 4.42 -6.08
CA MET A 200 6.92 5.74 -6.38
C MET A 200 7.78 6.48 -7.43
N MET A 201 9.10 6.38 -7.31
CA MET A 201 10.04 6.98 -8.26
C MET A 201 9.81 6.43 -9.67
N VAL A 202 9.62 5.12 -9.84
CA VAL A 202 9.34 4.52 -11.16
C VAL A 202 8.01 5.00 -11.72
N MET A 203 6.96 5.06 -10.89
CA MET A 203 5.64 5.54 -11.32
C MET A 203 5.71 7.00 -11.77
N PHE A 204 6.38 7.86 -11.00
CA PHE A 204 6.51 9.28 -11.32
C PHE A 204 7.41 9.49 -12.54
N LEU A 205 8.51 8.73 -12.66
CA LEU A 205 9.38 8.77 -13.82
C LEU A 205 8.62 8.39 -15.10
N ALA A 206 7.86 7.29 -15.07
CA ALA A 206 7.06 6.86 -16.21
C ALA A 206 6.03 7.93 -16.62
N ALA A 207 5.36 8.55 -15.63
CA ALA A 207 4.44 9.64 -15.89
C ALA A 207 5.14 10.86 -16.51
N MET A 208 6.28 11.28 -15.98
CA MET A 208 7.06 12.40 -16.52
C MET A 208 7.55 12.13 -17.94
N GLN A 209 7.85 10.88 -18.28
CA GLN A 209 8.26 10.49 -19.63
C GLN A 209 7.12 10.48 -20.65
N SER A 210 5.86 10.43 -20.20
CA SER A 210 4.69 10.52 -21.09
C SER A 210 4.35 11.95 -21.52
N VAL A 211 4.95 12.97 -20.87
CA VAL A 211 4.73 14.37 -21.20
C VAL A 211 5.48 14.74 -22.48
N SER A 212 4.78 15.30 -23.48
CA SER A 212 5.42 15.73 -24.74
C SER A 212 6.48 16.79 -24.50
N LYS A 213 7.58 16.71 -25.26
CA LYS A 213 8.66 17.70 -25.25
C LYS A 213 8.19 19.09 -25.70
N ASP A 214 7.18 19.15 -26.57
CA ASP A 214 6.65 20.41 -27.12
C ASP A 214 6.19 21.37 -26.02
N TYR A 215 5.60 20.85 -24.94
CA TYR A 215 5.22 21.68 -23.79
C TYR A 215 6.43 22.36 -23.13
N TYR A 216 7.55 21.67 -23.03
CA TYR A 216 8.78 22.21 -22.44
C TYR A 216 9.47 23.20 -23.38
N GLU A 217 9.41 22.98 -24.69
CA GLU A 217 9.95 23.88 -25.70
C GLU A 217 9.14 25.20 -25.75
N ALA A 218 7.82 25.11 -25.83
CA ALA A 218 6.92 26.27 -25.77
C ALA A 218 7.14 27.09 -24.49
N ALA A 219 7.23 26.42 -23.34
CA ALA A 219 7.50 27.10 -22.08
C ALA A 219 8.87 27.79 -22.03
N THR A 220 9.87 27.25 -22.72
CA THR A 220 11.19 27.88 -22.80
C THR A 220 11.12 29.16 -23.65
N VAL A 221 10.33 29.16 -24.73
CA VAL A 221 10.03 30.36 -25.53
C VAL A 221 9.30 31.41 -24.70
N ASP A 222 8.38 30.99 -23.83
CA ASP A 222 7.66 31.86 -22.87
C ASP A 222 8.52 32.32 -21.67
N GLY A 223 9.81 32.01 -21.65
CA GLY A 223 10.75 32.45 -20.59
C GLY A 223 10.63 31.70 -19.26
N LEU A 224 9.93 30.56 -19.22
CA LEU A 224 9.82 29.75 -18.00
C LEU A 224 11.12 28.98 -17.72
N GLY A 225 11.76 29.28 -16.58
CA GLY A 225 12.87 28.51 -16.04
C GLY A 225 12.47 27.10 -15.56
N LYS A 226 13.46 26.26 -15.22
CA LYS A 226 13.25 24.83 -14.88
C LYS A 226 12.30 24.59 -13.71
N ILE A 227 12.34 25.43 -12.68
CA ILE A 227 11.41 25.35 -11.54
C ILE A 227 9.99 25.69 -11.99
N GLY A 228 9.83 26.73 -12.83
CA GLY A 228 8.55 27.07 -13.43
C GLY A 228 7.98 25.97 -14.31
N GLN A 229 8.82 25.34 -15.15
CA GLN A 229 8.44 24.18 -15.97
C GLN A 229 7.99 22.98 -15.11
N PHE A 230 8.63 22.74 -13.96
CA PHE A 230 8.21 21.68 -13.05
C PHE A 230 6.81 21.95 -12.48
N TYR A 231 6.59 23.10 -11.85
CA TYR A 231 5.32 23.39 -11.18
C TYR A 231 4.16 23.68 -12.12
N LYS A 232 4.39 24.28 -13.29
CA LYS A 232 3.31 24.67 -14.22
C LYS A 232 3.00 23.63 -15.29
N ILE A 233 3.92 22.71 -15.59
CA ILE A 233 3.76 21.74 -16.69
C ILE A 233 3.87 20.32 -16.16
N THR A 234 5.01 19.98 -15.57
CA THR A 234 5.29 18.60 -15.17
C THR A 234 4.32 18.13 -14.10
N LEU A 235 4.26 18.85 -12.97
CA LEU A 235 3.47 18.47 -11.81
C LEU A 235 1.96 18.38 -12.11
N PRO A 236 1.33 19.34 -12.82
CA PRO A 236 -0.09 19.23 -13.18
C PRO A 236 -0.37 18.06 -14.14
N LEU A 237 0.49 17.80 -15.12
CA LEU A 237 0.28 16.74 -16.10
C LEU A 237 0.47 15.34 -15.52
N ILE A 238 1.36 15.17 -14.54
CA ILE A 238 1.55 13.87 -13.86
C ILE A 238 0.64 13.70 -12.64
N LEU A 239 -0.15 14.71 -12.28
CA LEU A 239 -1.01 14.70 -11.09
C LEU A 239 -1.95 13.48 -11.03
N PRO A 240 -2.57 12.99 -12.12
CA PRO A 240 -3.40 11.78 -12.06
C PRO A 240 -2.63 10.54 -11.61
N VAL A 241 -1.36 10.41 -12.02
CA VAL A 241 -0.48 9.30 -11.62
C VAL A 241 0.00 9.49 -10.18
N LEU A 242 0.31 10.72 -9.78
CA LEU A 242 0.63 11.04 -8.39
C LEU A 242 -0.52 10.65 -7.46
N GLU A 243 -1.75 11.07 -7.75
CA GLU A 243 -2.91 10.83 -6.90
C GLU A 243 -3.18 9.35 -6.68
N ILE A 244 -3.19 8.55 -7.74
CA ILE A 244 -3.44 7.11 -7.60
C ILE A 244 -2.28 6.40 -6.89
N THR A 245 -1.04 6.79 -7.16
CA THR A 245 0.14 6.21 -6.50
C THR A 245 0.12 6.54 -5.01
N LEU A 246 -0.16 7.78 -4.64
CA LEU A 246 -0.26 8.22 -3.25
C LEU A 246 -1.42 7.55 -2.50
N LEU A 247 -2.56 7.35 -3.17
CA LEU A 247 -3.69 6.63 -2.58
C LEU A 247 -3.32 5.19 -2.27
N LEU A 248 -2.77 4.48 -3.27
CA LEU A 248 -2.36 3.09 -3.11
C LEU A 248 -1.30 2.96 -2.02
N GLU A 249 -0.27 3.80 -2.04
CA GLU A 249 0.77 3.79 -1.00
C GLU A 249 0.21 4.14 0.37
N PHE A 250 -0.73 5.09 0.49
CA PHE A 250 -1.37 5.37 1.77
C PHE A 250 -2.10 4.13 2.32
N ILE A 251 -2.83 3.40 1.48
CA ILE A 251 -3.51 2.14 1.86
C ILE A 251 -2.48 1.13 2.40
N TRP A 252 -1.36 0.94 1.70
CA TRP A 252 -0.30 0.02 2.11
C TRP A 252 0.39 0.46 3.41
N GLN A 253 0.74 1.74 3.53
CA GLN A 253 1.48 2.26 4.68
C GLN A 253 0.64 2.30 5.95
N PHE A 254 -0.65 2.60 5.84
CA PHE A 254 -1.55 2.59 6.99
C PHE A 254 -1.70 1.19 7.61
N ASN A 255 -1.51 0.14 6.80
CA ASN A 255 -1.54 -1.26 7.21
C ASN A 255 -0.14 -1.86 7.40
N ASN A 256 0.92 -1.04 7.47
CA ASN A 256 2.29 -1.53 7.51
C ASN A 256 2.63 -2.18 8.86
N PHE A 257 2.65 -3.51 8.87
CA PHE A 257 3.06 -4.32 10.00
C PHE A 257 4.58 -4.45 10.12
N ASN A 258 5.26 -4.63 8.98
CA ASN A 258 6.63 -5.13 8.93
C ASN A 258 7.64 -4.15 9.55
N SER A 259 7.58 -2.86 9.22
CA SER A 259 8.60 -1.89 9.65
C SER A 259 8.65 -1.76 11.18
N SER A 260 7.50 -1.72 11.83
CA SER A 260 7.43 -1.65 13.30
C SER A 260 7.75 -3.00 13.95
N TYR A 261 7.12 -4.09 13.50
CA TYR A 261 7.28 -5.38 14.15
C TYR A 261 8.72 -5.91 14.04
N LEU A 262 9.32 -5.81 12.86
CA LEU A 262 10.64 -6.38 12.60
C LEU A 262 11.77 -5.59 13.22
N LEU A 263 11.63 -4.28 13.46
CA LEU A 263 12.68 -3.45 14.06
C LEU A 263 12.56 -3.41 15.58
N THR A 264 11.36 -3.21 16.12
CA THR A 264 11.16 -2.88 17.55
C THR A 264 10.04 -3.67 18.23
N GLN A 265 9.25 -4.44 17.47
CA GLN A 265 8.02 -5.10 17.97
C GLN A 265 7.02 -4.11 18.60
N GLY A 266 7.07 -2.84 18.19
CA GLY A 266 6.27 -1.74 18.73
C GLY A 266 6.88 -0.99 19.91
N GLY A 267 8.02 -1.47 20.46
CA GLY A 267 8.69 -0.82 21.59
C GLY A 267 9.65 0.32 21.22
N PRO A 268 10.35 0.88 22.21
CA PRO A 268 10.04 0.80 23.65
C PRO A 268 8.76 1.58 24.00
N LEU A 269 8.05 1.20 25.07
CA LEU A 269 6.89 1.94 25.62
C LEU A 269 5.81 2.31 24.58
N ASP A 270 5.51 1.43 23.61
CA ASP A 270 4.61 1.72 22.49
C ASP A 270 4.99 2.97 21.66
N MET A 271 6.25 3.43 21.70
CA MET A 271 6.72 4.59 20.94
C MET A 271 6.72 4.36 19.43
N THR A 272 6.82 3.10 19.00
CA THR A 272 6.83 2.71 17.59
C THR A 272 5.69 1.78 17.22
N ASN A 273 4.79 1.48 18.16
CA ASN A 273 3.68 0.56 17.94
C ASN A 273 2.65 1.22 17.02
N VAL A 274 2.21 0.46 16.02
CA VAL A 274 1.24 0.87 14.99
C VAL A 274 0.04 -0.07 15.02
N LEU A 275 -1.11 0.37 14.51
CA LEU A 275 -2.37 -0.37 14.62
C LEU A 275 -2.29 -1.77 14.04
N ALA A 276 -1.57 -1.98 12.93
CA ALA A 276 -1.37 -3.30 12.35
C ALA A 276 -0.65 -4.27 13.33
N VAL A 277 0.38 -3.79 14.03
CA VAL A 277 1.08 -4.56 15.07
C VAL A 277 0.18 -4.79 16.27
N LYS A 278 -0.58 -3.77 16.69
CA LYS A 278 -1.54 -3.89 17.79
C LYS A 278 -2.65 -4.90 17.50
N VAL A 279 -3.19 -4.95 16.28
CA VAL A 279 -4.16 -5.98 15.86
C VAL A 279 -3.56 -7.38 16.02
N PHE A 280 -2.32 -7.57 15.57
CA PHE A 280 -1.63 -8.85 15.72
C PHE A 280 -1.43 -9.23 17.19
N GLN A 281 -0.96 -8.30 18.02
CA GLN A 281 -0.79 -8.50 19.46
C GLN A 281 -2.12 -8.86 20.13
N GLU A 282 -3.20 -8.14 19.83
CA GLU A 282 -4.51 -8.42 20.43
C GLU A 282 -5.11 -9.74 19.95
N ALA A 283 -5.03 -10.07 18.66
CA ALA A 283 -5.63 -11.28 18.12
C ALA A 283 -4.85 -12.56 18.47
N PHE A 284 -3.52 -12.52 18.38
CA PHE A 284 -2.69 -13.73 18.38
C PHE A 284 -1.82 -13.90 19.63
N ILE A 285 -1.58 -12.83 20.39
CA ILE A 285 -0.81 -12.90 21.65
C ILE A 285 -1.75 -12.82 22.84
N ASN A 286 -2.64 -11.82 22.86
CA ASN A 286 -3.56 -11.57 23.97
C ASN A 286 -4.91 -12.30 23.82
N PHE A 287 -5.20 -12.87 22.64
CA PHE A 287 -6.44 -13.57 22.33
C PHE A 287 -7.74 -12.78 22.58
N LYS A 288 -7.66 -11.45 22.41
CA LYS A 288 -8.76 -10.48 22.50
C LYS A 288 -9.28 -10.13 21.10
N TYR A 289 -10.03 -11.06 20.50
CA TYR A 289 -10.51 -10.94 19.13
C TYR A 289 -11.45 -9.75 18.91
N SER A 290 -12.26 -9.38 19.91
CA SER A 290 -13.11 -8.18 19.83
C SER A 290 -12.31 -6.90 19.65
N THR A 291 -11.27 -6.71 20.47
CA THR A 291 -10.43 -5.52 20.40
C THR A 291 -9.70 -5.47 19.07
N ALA A 292 -9.09 -6.59 18.66
CA ALA A 292 -8.43 -6.70 17.37
C ALA A 292 -9.38 -6.38 16.20
N SER A 293 -10.57 -6.97 16.20
CA SER A 293 -11.59 -6.75 15.17
C SER A 293 -12.05 -5.29 15.13
N THR A 294 -12.26 -4.67 16.29
CA THR A 294 -12.67 -3.26 16.38
C THR A 294 -11.59 -2.34 15.82
N ILE A 295 -10.31 -2.59 16.14
CA ILE A 295 -9.19 -1.85 15.56
C ILE A 295 -9.13 -2.06 14.05
N SER A 296 -9.29 -3.29 13.54
CA SER A 296 -9.31 -3.56 12.09
C SER A 296 -10.44 -2.83 11.37
N VAL A 297 -11.64 -2.74 11.97
CA VAL A 297 -12.76 -1.97 11.40
C VAL A 297 -12.44 -0.48 11.38
N LEU A 298 -11.85 0.07 12.44
CA LEU A 298 -11.42 1.48 12.46
C LEU A 298 -10.36 1.75 11.38
N MET A 299 -9.39 0.86 11.20
CA MET A 299 -8.39 0.97 10.14
C MET A 299 -9.04 0.97 8.76
N PHE A 300 -9.98 0.06 8.51
CA PHE A 300 -10.75 0.01 7.27
C PHE A 300 -11.48 1.33 7.01
N LEU A 301 -12.18 1.88 8.01
CA LEU A 301 -12.90 3.15 7.87
C LEU A 301 -11.97 4.32 7.55
N VAL A 302 -10.80 4.41 8.20
CA VAL A 302 -9.82 5.48 7.94
C VAL A 302 -9.30 5.42 6.51
N VAL A 303 -9.01 4.23 6.01
CA VAL A 303 -8.50 4.02 4.63
C VAL A 303 -9.60 4.21 3.57
N LEU A 304 -10.86 3.95 3.93
CA LEU A 304 -12.01 4.14 3.06
C LEU A 304 -12.23 5.63 2.71
N VAL A 305 -11.96 6.54 3.65
CA VAL A 305 -12.16 7.99 3.45
C VAL A 305 -11.41 8.54 2.22
N PRO A 306 -10.07 8.46 2.11
CA PRO A 306 -9.34 8.96 0.94
C PRO A 306 -9.72 8.21 -0.34
N SER A 307 -10.07 6.92 -0.23
CA SER A 307 -10.51 6.10 -1.37
C SER A 307 -11.82 6.63 -1.98
N ILE A 308 -12.82 6.96 -1.15
CA ILE A 308 -14.07 7.56 -1.61
C ILE A 308 -13.82 8.92 -2.26
N PHE A 309 -12.98 9.77 -1.65
CA PHE A 309 -12.66 11.09 -2.23
C PHE A 309 -12.01 10.96 -3.61
N TYR A 310 -11.05 10.05 -3.77
CA TYR A 310 -10.40 9.79 -5.05
C TYR A 310 -11.40 9.33 -6.11
N ILE A 311 -12.24 8.33 -5.80
CA ILE A 311 -13.24 7.79 -6.73
C ILE A 311 -14.22 8.89 -7.15
N LYS A 312 -14.75 9.65 -6.18
CA LYS A 312 -15.68 10.75 -6.45
C LYS A 312 -15.07 11.79 -7.39
N LYS A 313 -13.82 12.19 -7.12
CA LYS A 313 -13.09 13.15 -7.96
C LYS A 313 -12.89 12.61 -9.38
N ARG A 314 -12.52 11.34 -9.52
CA ARG A 314 -12.27 10.72 -10.83
C ARG A 314 -13.53 10.64 -11.68
N VAL A 315 -14.63 10.16 -11.09
CA VAL A 315 -15.94 10.08 -11.74
C VAL A 315 -16.40 11.46 -12.22
N GLN A 316 -16.25 12.50 -11.39
CA GLN A 316 -16.64 13.87 -11.77
C GLN A 316 -15.81 14.44 -12.93
N ASN A 317 -14.54 14.07 -13.04
CA ASN A 317 -13.68 14.54 -14.14
C ASN A 317 -13.99 13.84 -15.47
N GLU A 318 -14.39 12.57 -15.44
CA GLU A 318 -14.81 11.84 -16.64
C GLU A 318 -16.12 12.39 -17.24
N PHE A 319 -17.05 12.88 -16.42
CA PHE A 319 -18.27 13.53 -16.89
C PHE A 319 -18.08 14.98 -17.38
N LYS A 320 -16.89 15.56 -17.21
CA LYS A 320 -16.57 16.93 -17.66
C LYS A 320 -15.77 16.98 -18.97
N GLN A 321 -15.33 15.84 -19.49
CA GLN A 321 -14.66 15.71 -20.80
C GLN A 321 -15.68 15.41 -21.89
#